data_AF-A0A946SPF0-F1
#
_entry.id   AF-A0A946SPF0-F1
#
_cell.length_a   1.000
_cell.length_b   1.000
_cell.length_c   1.000
_cell.angle_alpha   90.00
_cell.angle_beta   90.00
_cell.angle_gamma   90.00
#
_symmetry.space_group_name_H-M   'P 1'
#
loop_
_entity.id
_entity.type
_entity.pdbx_description
1 polymer ?
#
loop_
_entity_poly.entity_id
_entity_poly.type
_entity_poly.pdbx_seq_one_letter_code
_entity_poly.pdbx_strand_id
1 'polypeptide(L)'
;MYRYRSLFVAALLLGGAVFARAECVNLEVAAKEVPFEEEILEDTRTGVAYLSLIGGSSTNANDCGLNPDNDDAQWTGWGGPLDTDNASIGEGIGQRNYITIGGIRFERGIGTHALATYFFDISGAPYKKFEAYVGMDDEKDAGAAGAGDSCGFGGTCEFNISVDGKVKFESGFVSGMLDGDNVDAIFVEIDLADASELLIEVADGGDGIGCDHAAIGDAKLLTGAALAVDAESKAATTWSELKTRL
;
A
#
# COMPACT_ATOMS: atom_id res chain seq x y z
N MET A 1 55.31 -22.19 -2.43
CA MET A 1 53.86 -22.20 -2.18
C MET A 1 53.32 -20.80 -2.44
N TYR A 2 52.50 -20.71 -3.49
CA TYR A 2 51.76 -19.59 -4.12
C TYR A 2 51.69 -18.26 -3.33
N ARG A 3 52.35 -17.15 -3.76
CA ARG A 3 52.17 -16.23 -4.92
C ARG A 3 50.85 -15.43 -4.94
N TYR A 4 50.97 -14.16 -4.53
CA TYR A 4 50.07 -13.04 -4.85
C TYR A 4 49.83 -12.94 -6.37
N ARG A 5 48.58 -12.70 -6.76
CA ARG A 5 48.22 -12.13 -8.07
C ARG A 5 47.19 -11.02 -7.86
N SER A 6 47.62 -9.78 -7.99
CA SER A 6 46.74 -8.65 -8.27
C SER A 6 46.10 -8.87 -9.63
N LEU A 7 44.78 -8.93 -9.68
CA LEU A 7 44.01 -8.71 -10.90
C LEU A 7 43.50 -7.27 -10.86
N PHE A 8 44.13 -6.42 -11.68
CA PHE A 8 43.53 -5.17 -12.13
C PHE A 8 42.36 -5.56 -13.04
N VAL A 9 41.13 -5.37 -12.58
CA VAL A 9 39.95 -5.32 -13.44
C VAL A 9 39.74 -3.84 -13.76
N ALA A 10 40.00 -3.47 -15.01
CA ALA A 10 39.63 -2.16 -15.54
C ALA A 10 38.10 -2.11 -15.64
N ALA A 11 37.47 -1.30 -14.78
CA ALA A 11 36.05 -0.98 -14.90
C ALA A 11 35.87 -0.09 -16.13
N LEU A 12 35.28 -0.65 -17.19
CA LEU A 12 34.78 0.11 -18.33
C LEU A 12 33.54 0.88 -17.86
N LEU A 13 33.70 2.18 -17.59
CA LEU A 13 32.60 3.08 -17.28
C LEU A 13 31.73 3.27 -18.52
N LEU A 14 30.75 2.40 -18.72
CA LEU A 14 29.59 2.71 -19.54
C LEU A 14 28.71 3.65 -18.72
N GLY A 15 28.80 4.94 -19.02
CA GLY A 15 27.92 5.97 -18.47
C GLY A 15 26.49 5.74 -18.94
N GLY A 16 25.75 4.94 -18.18
CA GLY A 16 24.31 5.04 -18.11
C GLY A 16 23.99 6.01 -16.97
N ALA A 17 23.34 7.13 -17.28
CA ALA A 17 22.72 7.93 -16.24
C ALA A 17 21.60 7.07 -15.61
N VAL A 18 21.90 6.46 -14.47
CA VAL A 18 20.85 6.00 -13.56
C VAL A 18 20.27 7.27 -12.99
N PHE A 19 19.13 7.72 -13.53
CA PHE A 19 18.33 8.70 -12.82
C PHE A 19 17.90 8.00 -11.53
N ALA A 20 18.50 8.39 -10.40
CA ALA A 20 17.97 8.02 -9.11
C ALA A 20 16.51 8.48 -9.10
N ARG A 21 15.56 7.55 -8.92
CA ARG A 21 14.19 7.92 -8.58
C ARG A 21 14.25 8.86 -7.38
N ALA A 22 13.36 9.84 -7.32
CA ALA A 22 13.21 10.62 -6.11
C ALA A 22 13.04 9.64 -4.93
N GLU A 23 13.75 9.85 -3.82
CA GLU A 23 13.56 9.06 -2.61
C GLU A 23 12.16 9.37 -2.07
N CYS A 24 11.18 8.63 -2.56
CA CYS A 24 9.78 8.73 -2.16
C CYS A 24 9.52 8.14 -0.77
N VAL A 25 10.56 7.60 -0.14
CA VAL A 25 10.49 6.80 1.07
C VAL A 25 11.63 7.22 1.98
N ASN A 26 11.30 7.55 3.24
CA ASN A 26 12.28 7.75 4.30
C ASN A 26 11.96 6.75 5.43
N LEU A 27 12.10 5.45 5.13
CA LEU A 27 11.78 4.37 6.08
C LEU A 27 12.99 3.91 6.91
N GLU A 28 14.23 4.12 6.45
CA GLU A 28 15.41 3.47 7.05
C GLU A 28 15.74 3.87 8.50
N VAL A 29 15.03 4.84 9.10
CA VAL A 29 15.32 5.30 10.48
C VAL A 29 14.12 5.19 11.44
N ALA A 30 12.91 4.88 10.97
CA ALA A 30 11.68 5.07 11.79
C ALA A 30 10.83 3.81 12.03
N ALA A 31 10.80 2.84 11.10
CA ALA A 31 9.85 1.73 11.17
C ALA A 31 10.36 0.55 12.01
N LYS A 32 9.55 0.05 12.95
CA LYS A 32 9.80 -1.27 13.57
C LYS A 32 9.16 -2.38 12.73
N GLU A 33 9.73 -3.58 12.85
CA GLU A 33 9.21 -4.79 12.21
C GLU A 33 7.92 -5.28 12.89
N VAL A 34 6.98 -5.73 12.07
CA VAL A 34 5.77 -6.47 12.45
C VAL A 34 5.91 -7.88 11.87
N PRO A 35 5.60 -8.96 12.61
CA PRO A 35 5.66 -10.32 12.07
C PRO A 35 4.78 -10.48 10.83
N PHE A 36 5.30 -11.15 9.81
CA PHE A 36 4.57 -11.42 8.56
C PHE A 36 4.94 -12.80 8.00
N GLU A 37 4.07 -13.33 7.15
CA GLU A 37 4.21 -14.61 6.45
C GLU A 37 4.46 -14.40 4.95
N GLU A 38 3.82 -13.37 4.37
CA GLU A 38 3.94 -13.00 2.97
C GLU A 38 4.36 -11.53 2.83
N GLU A 39 5.02 -11.20 1.73
CA GLU A 39 5.37 -9.82 1.41
C GLU A 39 5.00 -9.48 -0.04
N ILE A 40 4.30 -8.36 -0.21
CA ILE A 40 4.02 -7.74 -1.51
C ILE A 40 4.96 -6.56 -1.71
N LEU A 41 5.84 -6.70 -2.70
CA LEU A 41 6.81 -5.69 -3.12
C LEU A 41 6.18 -4.63 -4.03
N GLU A 42 6.85 -3.49 -4.15
CA GLU A 42 6.45 -2.41 -5.07
C GLU A 42 6.31 -2.93 -6.51
N ASP A 43 5.17 -2.62 -7.12
CA ASP A 43 4.92 -2.82 -8.52
C ASP A 43 5.52 -1.68 -9.36
N THR A 44 6.70 -1.93 -9.91
CA THR A 44 7.47 -0.95 -10.69
C THR A 44 7.09 -0.90 -12.17
N ARG A 45 6.02 -1.60 -12.60
CA ARG A 45 5.58 -1.63 -14.00
C ARG A 45 5.17 -0.24 -14.48
N THR A 46 5.43 0.03 -15.76
CA THR A 46 4.94 1.26 -16.40
C THR A 46 3.42 1.31 -16.37
N GLY A 47 2.88 2.46 -15.95
CA GLY A 47 1.45 2.69 -15.89
C GLY A 47 0.80 2.29 -14.57
N VAL A 48 1.59 1.93 -13.55
CA VAL A 48 1.19 1.83 -12.15
C VAL A 48 1.44 3.18 -11.49
N ALA A 49 0.49 3.65 -10.69
CA ALA A 49 0.63 4.83 -9.85
C ALA A 49 0.12 4.51 -8.44
N TYR A 50 0.99 4.60 -7.44
CA TYR A 50 0.59 4.40 -6.05
C TYR A 50 -0.20 5.59 -5.51
N LEU A 51 -1.07 5.34 -4.54
CA LEU A 51 -1.57 6.37 -3.65
C LEU A 51 -0.53 6.63 -2.56
N SER A 52 -0.38 7.89 -2.14
CA SER A 52 0.60 8.36 -1.15
C SER A 52 -0.02 9.46 -0.32
N LEU A 53 0.44 9.67 0.92
CA LEU A 53 0.08 10.87 1.69
C LEU A 53 1.20 11.91 1.64
N ILE A 54 2.44 11.46 1.43
CA ILE A 54 3.64 12.30 1.41
C ILE A 54 4.32 12.18 0.05
N GLY A 55 5.05 13.21 -0.39
CA GLY A 55 5.87 13.14 -1.61
C GLY A 55 5.14 12.98 -2.96
N GLY A 56 3.89 12.51 -2.98
CA GLY A 56 3.05 12.41 -4.16
C GLY A 56 2.56 13.78 -4.61
N SER A 57 1.79 13.78 -5.68
CA SER A 57 1.22 14.99 -6.28
C SER A 57 -0.30 14.91 -6.35
N SER A 58 -0.96 16.05 -6.29
CA SER A 58 -2.43 16.12 -6.15
C SER A 58 -3.20 15.69 -7.38
N THR A 59 -2.82 16.17 -8.57
CA THR A 59 -3.61 15.97 -9.80
C THR A 59 -2.99 14.99 -10.79
N ASN A 60 -1.72 14.63 -10.61
CA ASN A 60 -0.98 13.77 -11.51
C ASN A 60 0.00 12.98 -10.67
N ALA A 61 -0.01 11.64 -10.71
CA ALA A 61 0.94 10.87 -9.91
C ALA A 61 2.38 11.08 -10.39
N ASN A 62 3.32 11.03 -9.46
CA ASN A 62 4.76 10.96 -9.72
C ASN A 62 5.31 9.58 -9.24
N ASP A 63 6.63 9.42 -9.21
CA ASP A 63 7.27 8.18 -8.70
C ASP A 63 6.88 7.85 -7.24
N CYS A 64 6.47 8.85 -6.47
CA CYS A 64 6.07 8.71 -5.08
C CYS A 64 4.58 8.40 -4.93
N GLY A 65 3.75 8.89 -5.86
CA GLY A 65 2.34 8.55 -5.95
C GLY A 65 1.43 9.76 -6.17
N LEU A 66 0.15 9.54 -5.91
CA LEU A 66 -0.92 10.53 -5.95
C LEU A 66 -1.35 10.85 -4.52
N ASN A 67 -1.39 12.15 -4.18
CA ASN A 67 -1.89 12.62 -2.89
C ASN A 67 -3.40 12.79 -2.91
N PRO A 68 -4.08 12.67 -1.75
CA PRO A 68 -5.46 13.10 -1.65
C PRO A 68 -5.57 14.63 -1.82
N ASP A 69 -6.71 15.09 -2.34
CA ASP A 69 -7.03 16.49 -2.56
C ASP A 69 -7.87 17.12 -1.44
N ASN A 70 -8.38 16.32 -0.51
CA ASN A 70 -9.09 16.82 0.66
C ASN A 70 -8.14 17.26 1.79
N ASP A 71 -8.70 17.89 2.83
CA ASP A 71 -7.94 18.43 3.97
C ASP A 71 -7.17 17.31 4.70
N ASP A 72 -5.88 17.54 4.96
CA ASP A 72 -4.98 16.55 5.56
C ASP A 72 -5.38 16.16 6.99
N ALA A 73 -6.14 17.02 7.67
CA ALA A 73 -6.75 16.75 8.96
C ALA A 73 -7.76 15.58 8.92
N GLN A 74 -8.19 15.15 7.73
CA GLN A 74 -9.14 14.05 7.54
C GLN A 74 -8.46 12.70 7.25
N TRP A 75 -7.14 12.65 7.04
CA TRP A 75 -6.50 11.49 6.43
C TRP A 75 -6.16 10.35 7.39
N THR A 76 -5.95 10.62 8.68
CA THR A 76 -5.25 9.63 9.54
C THR A 76 -5.84 9.45 10.92
N GLY A 77 -6.91 10.16 11.26
CA GLY A 77 -7.53 10.09 12.59
C GLY A 77 -6.53 10.37 13.72
N TRP A 78 -6.42 9.44 14.68
CA TRP A 78 -5.46 9.54 15.77
C TRP A 78 -4.04 9.17 15.34
N GLY A 79 -3.02 9.79 15.96
CA GLY A 79 -1.61 9.43 15.76
C GLY A 79 -0.94 10.02 14.52
N GLY A 80 -1.72 10.66 13.65
CA GLY A 80 -1.24 11.40 12.48
C GLY A 80 -0.92 12.89 12.72
N PRO A 81 -0.61 13.64 11.64
CA PRO A 81 -0.40 13.13 10.28
C PRO A 81 0.84 12.23 10.20
N LEU A 82 0.91 11.40 9.16
CA LEU A 82 2.14 10.67 8.84
C LEU A 82 3.26 11.65 8.48
N ASP A 83 4.49 11.28 8.83
CA ASP A 83 5.74 11.99 8.53
C ASP A 83 6.64 11.21 7.55
N THR A 84 6.23 9.99 7.19
CA THR A 84 6.78 9.17 6.11
C THR A 84 5.65 8.35 5.47
N ASP A 85 5.79 7.96 4.21
CA ASP A 85 4.84 7.06 3.54
C ASP A 85 5.17 5.59 3.77
N ASN A 86 4.23 4.72 3.40
CA ASN A 86 4.37 3.26 3.43
C ASN A 86 4.68 2.74 4.84
N ALA A 87 4.10 3.43 5.82
CA ALA A 87 4.21 3.13 7.23
C ALA A 87 2.82 3.03 7.84
N SER A 88 2.71 2.21 8.88
CA SER A 88 1.56 2.17 9.76
C SER A 88 1.41 3.49 10.53
N ILE A 89 0.26 3.68 11.21
CA ILE A 89 0.05 4.85 12.06
C ILE A 89 0.89 4.80 13.35
N GLY A 90 1.23 3.61 13.84
CA GLY A 90 2.06 3.37 15.01
C GLY A 90 1.47 3.93 16.30
N GLU A 91 2.28 3.98 17.35
CA GLU A 91 1.85 4.46 18.68
C GLU A 91 1.86 5.99 18.81
N GLY A 92 1.51 6.68 17.73
CA GLY A 92 1.48 8.15 17.63
C GLY A 92 2.67 8.74 16.86
N ILE A 93 2.74 10.07 16.85
CA ILE A 93 3.64 10.84 15.96
C ILE A 93 5.10 10.38 16.09
N GLY A 94 5.70 10.04 14.96
CA GLY A 94 7.10 9.60 14.85
C GLY A 94 7.36 8.15 15.28
N GLN A 95 6.32 7.42 15.68
CA GLN A 95 6.37 5.96 15.87
C GLN A 95 5.71 5.33 14.65
N ARG A 96 6.49 4.60 13.86
CA ARG A 96 6.05 3.97 12.62
C ARG A 96 6.43 2.51 12.65
N ASN A 97 5.66 1.69 11.97
CA ASN A 97 5.99 0.28 11.70
C ASN A 97 5.78 0.00 10.21
N TYR A 98 6.28 -1.13 9.74
CA TYR A 98 5.92 -1.64 8.41
C TYR A 98 4.44 -2.02 8.39
N ILE A 99 3.75 -1.65 7.31
CA ILE A 99 2.34 -1.98 7.12
C ILE A 99 2.21 -3.49 6.93
N THR A 100 1.44 -4.12 7.82
CA THR A 100 1.14 -5.55 7.75
C THR A 100 -0.34 -5.76 8.03
N ILE A 101 -1.02 -6.56 7.20
CA ILE A 101 -2.45 -6.86 7.34
C ILE A 101 -2.61 -8.36 7.17
N GLY A 102 -3.14 -9.06 8.17
CA GLY A 102 -3.41 -10.50 8.09
C GLY A 102 -2.15 -11.32 7.74
N GLY A 103 -0.99 -10.92 8.28
CA GLY A 103 0.30 -11.55 8.00
C GLY A 103 0.93 -11.17 6.65
N ILE A 104 0.35 -10.25 5.87
CA ILE A 104 0.94 -9.79 4.61
C ILE A 104 1.60 -8.43 4.83
N ARG A 105 2.92 -8.35 4.64
CA ARG A 105 3.67 -7.08 4.65
C ARG A 105 3.58 -6.41 3.29
N PHE A 106 3.41 -5.09 3.29
CA PHE A 106 3.35 -4.29 2.06
C PHE A 106 4.48 -3.27 2.01
N GLU A 107 5.26 -3.27 0.93
CA GLU A 107 6.29 -2.24 0.68
C GLU A 107 5.67 -0.86 0.38
N ARG A 108 4.43 -0.86 -0.13
CA ARG A 108 3.68 0.34 -0.47
C ARG A 108 2.30 0.31 0.18
N GLY A 109 1.86 1.43 0.74
CA GLY A 109 0.53 1.52 1.36
C GLY A 109 0.34 2.75 2.24
N ILE A 110 -0.83 2.82 2.86
CA ILE A 110 -1.22 3.92 3.76
C ILE A 110 -1.67 3.32 5.10
N GLY A 111 -0.93 3.62 6.17
CA GLY A 111 -1.39 3.38 7.54
C GLY A 111 -2.28 4.50 8.04
N THR A 112 -3.28 4.16 8.85
CA THR A 112 -4.29 5.11 9.33
C THR A 112 -4.89 4.70 10.66
N HIS A 113 -5.67 5.60 11.23
CA HIS A 113 -6.56 5.30 12.33
C HIS A 113 -7.96 5.84 11.99
N ALA A 114 -9.03 5.07 12.27
CA ALA A 114 -10.38 5.58 12.03
C ALA A 114 -10.70 6.79 12.93
N LEU A 115 -11.43 7.81 12.48
CA LEU A 115 -12.01 7.98 11.15
C LEU A 115 -11.00 8.59 10.18
N ALA A 116 -11.00 8.10 8.94
CA ALA A 116 -10.19 8.66 7.86
C ALA A 116 -10.97 8.75 6.54
N THR A 117 -10.64 9.75 5.74
CA THR A 117 -11.22 9.98 4.41
C THR A 117 -10.15 10.48 3.46
N TYR A 118 -10.06 9.83 2.30
CA TYR A 118 -9.15 10.20 1.22
C TYR A 118 -9.95 10.42 -0.06
N PHE A 119 -9.94 11.64 -0.56
CA PHE A 119 -10.51 12.00 -1.84
C PHE A 119 -9.38 12.24 -2.84
N PHE A 120 -9.39 11.57 -3.98
CA PHE A 120 -8.39 11.70 -5.03
C PHE A 120 -9.05 12.14 -6.33
N ASP A 121 -8.57 13.26 -6.91
CA ASP A 121 -8.80 13.61 -8.31
C ASP A 121 -7.92 12.72 -9.20
N ILE A 122 -8.57 11.76 -9.84
CA ILE A 122 -7.94 10.80 -10.76
C ILE A 122 -8.10 11.22 -12.23
N SER A 123 -8.61 12.42 -12.51
CA SER A 123 -8.84 12.91 -13.88
C SER A 123 -7.56 13.22 -14.67
N GLY A 124 -6.41 13.33 -13.98
CA GLY A 124 -5.13 13.68 -14.61
C GLY A 124 -4.50 12.61 -15.49
N ALA A 125 -4.95 11.36 -15.41
CA ALA A 125 -4.44 10.26 -16.24
C ALA A 125 -5.52 9.23 -16.58
N PRO A 126 -5.39 8.45 -17.67
CA PRO A 126 -6.39 7.48 -18.09
C PRO A 126 -6.33 6.18 -17.28
N TYR A 127 -6.52 6.29 -15.96
CA TYR A 127 -6.59 5.14 -15.06
C TYR A 127 -7.83 4.28 -15.40
N LYS A 128 -7.65 2.97 -15.28
CA LYS A 128 -8.63 1.94 -15.66
C LYS A 128 -9.06 1.10 -14.49
N LYS A 129 -8.21 0.95 -13.48
CA LYS A 129 -8.48 0.10 -12.32
C LYS A 129 -7.84 0.67 -11.07
N PHE A 130 -8.51 0.50 -9.94
CA PHE A 130 -7.97 0.66 -8.61
C PHE A 130 -7.82 -0.72 -7.96
N GLU A 131 -6.65 -0.98 -7.37
CA GLU A 131 -6.34 -2.20 -6.61
C GLU A 131 -5.80 -1.81 -5.23
N ALA A 132 -6.20 -2.54 -4.20
CA ALA A 132 -5.68 -2.39 -2.84
C ALA A 132 -5.98 -3.64 -1.99
N TYR A 133 -5.31 -3.74 -0.86
CA TYR A 133 -5.69 -4.62 0.26
C TYR A 133 -6.12 -3.75 1.42
N VAL A 134 -7.28 -4.02 2.01
CA VAL A 134 -7.79 -3.29 3.17
C VAL A 134 -7.92 -4.21 4.38
N GLY A 135 -7.66 -3.67 5.57
CA GLY A 135 -7.84 -4.38 6.82
C GLY A 135 -7.23 -3.64 8.00
N MET A 136 -7.32 -4.25 9.17
CA MET A 136 -6.67 -3.75 10.37
C MET A 136 -5.16 -3.97 10.29
N ASP A 137 -4.38 -3.07 10.88
CA ASP A 137 -2.92 -3.20 10.89
C ASP A 137 -2.47 -4.12 12.04
N ASP A 138 -1.68 -5.14 11.71
CA ASP A 138 -1.16 -6.16 12.62
C ASP A 138 -0.17 -5.58 13.67
N GLU A 139 0.17 -4.29 13.60
CA GLU A 139 1.02 -3.63 14.59
C GLU A 139 0.49 -3.68 16.03
N LYS A 140 -0.81 -3.93 16.18
CA LYS A 140 -1.50 -4.11 17.47
C LYS A 140 -1.51 -5.54 17.97
N ASP A 141 -0.99 -6.51 17.23
CA ASP A 141 -1.02 -7.90 17.63
C ASP A 141 -0.06 -8.23 18.78
N ALA A 142 -0.36 -9.32 19.49
CA ALA A 142 0.50 -9.82 20.56
C ALA A 142 1.89 -10.22 20.03
N GLY A 143 2.92 -9.50 20.47
CA GLY A 143 4.30 -9.65 20.02
C GLY A 143 4.76 -8.62 18.99
N ALA A 144 3.85 -7.82 18.43
CA ALA A 144 4.16 -6.65 17.60
C ALA A 144 4.58 -5.44 18.45
N ALA A 145 5.00 -4.36 17.80
CA ALA A 145 5.53 -3.16 18.47
C ALA A 145 4.53 -2.47 19.43
N GLY A 146 3.21 -2.70 19.25
CA GLY A 146 2.13 -2.22 20.13
C GLY A 146 1.62 -3.24 21.16
N ALA A 147 2.20 -4.45 21.21
CA ALA A 147 1.74 -5.53 22.07
C ALA A 147 1.79 -5.17 23.57
N GLY A 148 0.64 -5.27 24.24
CA GLY A 148 0.52 -5.12 25.70
C GLY A 148 0.04 -3.75 26.19
N ASP A 149 -0.40 -2.88 25.28
CA ASP A 149 -1.24 -1.73 25.63
C ASP A 149 -2.70 -2.16 25.91
N SER A 150 -3.60 -1.21 26.14
CA SER A 150 -5.02 -1.50 26.37
C SER A 150 -5.78 -1.97 25.13
N CYS A 151 -5.14 -2.00 23.96
CA CYS A 151 -5.78 -2.28 22.67
C CYS A 151 -5.89 -3.77 22.34
N GLY A 152 -5.16 -4.65 23.04
CA GLY A 152 -5.27 -6.09 22.83
C GLY A 152 -4.81 -6.52 21.44
N PHE A 153 -5.76 -6.63 20.50
CA PHE A 153 -5.54 -7.02 19.08
C PHE A 153 -6.16 -5.99 18.11
N GLY A 154 -6.25 -4.73 18.53
CA GLY A 154 -6.85 -3.65 17.74
C GLY A 154 -8.35 -3.47 17.97
N GLY A 155 -8.93 -2.54 17.21
CA GLY A 155 -10.36 -2.23 17.18
C GLY A 155 -11.08 -2.86 15.99
N THR A 156 -12.14 -2.21 15.53
CA THR A 156 -12.97 -2.67 14.40
C THR A 156 -13.23 -1.50 13.47
N CYS A 157 -12.98 -1.68 12.17
CA CYS A 157 -13.22 -0.65 11.15
C CYS A 157 -14.21 -1.12 10.07
N GLU A 158 -14.70 -0.17 9.28
CA GLU A 158 -15.38 -0.41 8.00
C GLU A 158 -14.71 0.39 6.89
N PHE A 159 -14.48 -0.25 5.73
CA PHE A 159 -13.86 0.36 4.56
C PHE A 159 -14.91 0.53 3.46
N ASN A 160 -15.12 1.77 3.05
CA ASN A 160 -16.07 2.13 1.99
C ASN A 160 -15.33 2.83 0.85
N ILE A 161 -15.53 2.38 -0.38
CA ILE A 161 -14.88 2.96 -1.55
C ILE A 161 -15.93 3.34 -2.58
N SER A 162 -15.89 4.61 -2.98
CA SER A 162 -16.78 5.20 -3.98
C SER A 162 -16.02 5.74 -5.16
N VAL A 163 -16.61 5.62 -6.35
CA VAL A 163 -16.09 6.18 -7.60
C VAL A 163 -17.16 7.07 -8.22
N ASP A 164 -16.81 8.33 -8.51
CA ASP A 164 -17.74 9.38 -8.97
C ASP A 164 -19.03 9.43 -8.12
N GLY A 165 -18.87 9.41 -6.81
CA GLY A 165 -19.97 9.46 -5.83
C GLY A 165 -20.84 8.20 -5.74
N LYS A 166 -20.45 7.09 -6.37
CA LYS A 166 -21.17 5.81 -6.28
C LYS A 166 -20.34 4.80 -5.51
N VAL A 167 -20.92 4.22 -4.47
CA VAL A 167 -20.32 3.11 -3.73
C VAL A 167 -20.03 1.94 -4.67
N LYS A 168 -18.80 1.43 -4.61
CA LYS A 168 -18.30 0.29 -5.39
C LYS A 168 -17.89 -0.88 -4.51
N PHE A 169 -17.50 -0.59 -3.28
CA PHE A 169 -17.07 -1.59 -2.30
C PHE A 169 -17.43 -1.13 -0.89
N GLU A 170 -17.89 -2.08 -0.08
CA GLU A 170 -18.16 -1.95 1.35
C GLU A 170 -17.63 -3.25 1.99
N SER A 171 -16.71 -3.15 2.95
CA SER A 171 -16.16 -4.34 3.61
C SER A 171 -17.12 -4.96 4.63
N GLY A 172 -18.07 -4.17 5.14
CA GLY A 172 -18.66 -4.43 6.45
C GLY A 172 -17.61 -4.29 7.56
N PHE A 173 -17.92 -4.79 8.76
CA PHE A 173 -17.03 -4.68 9.91
C PHE A 173 -15.84 -5.64 9.82
N VAL A 174 -14.65 -5.10 10.01
CA VAL A 174 -13.36 -5.80 9.98
C VAL A 174 -12.68 -5.60 11.32
N SER A 175 -12.54 -6.67 12.10
CA SER A 175 -11.78 -6.66 13.35
C SER A 175 -10.31 -7.00 13.09
N GLY A 176 -9.42 -6.67 14.03
CA GLY A 176 -8.00 -7.05 13.91
C GLY A 176 -7.77 -8.55 14.02
N MET A 177 -8.52 -9.19 14.92
CA MET A 177 -8.42 -10.61 15.19
C MET A 177 -9.81 -11.26 15.21
N LEU A 178 -9.86 -12.54 14.81
CA LEU A 178 -11.01 -13.41 14.97
C LEU A 178 -10.54 -14.78 15.48
N ASP A 179 -11.16 -15.27 16.55
CA ASP A 179 -10.87 -16.60 17.14
C ASP A 179 -9.40 -16.87 17.53
N GLY A 180 -8.58 -15.83 17.68
CA GLY A 180 -7.17 -15.97 18.06
C GLY A 180 -6.18 -15.88 16.89
N ASP A 181 -6.66 -15.58 15.68
CA ASP A 181 -5.87 -15.40 14.47
C ASP A 181 -6.15 -14.03 13.83
N ASN A 182 -5.17 -13.45 13.15
CA ASN A 182 -5.33 -12.19 12.43
C ASN A 182 -6.38 -12.33 11.35
N VAL A 183 -7.17 -11.28 11.12
CA VAL A 183 -8.14 -11.27 10.03
C VAL A 183 -7.42 -11.02 8.70
N ASP A 184 -7.66 -11.89 7.72
CA ASP A 184 -7.07 -11.80 6.40
C ASP A 184 -7.32 -10.44 5.73
N ALA A 185 -6.31 -9.93 5.03
CA ALA A 185 -6.45 -8.74 4.20
C ALA A 185 -7.51 -8.93 3.11
N ILE A 186 -8.38 -7.94 2.91
CA ILE A 186 -9.41 -7.99 1.88
C ILE A 186 -8.87 -7.35 0.60
N PHE A 187 -8.70 -8.15 -0.45
CA PHE A 187 -8.35 -7.63 -1.77
C PHE A 187 -9.53 -6.91 -2.42
N VAL A 188 -9.30 -5.67 -2.84
CA VAL A 188 -10.25 -4.80 -3.53
C VAL A 188 -9.77 -4.54 -4.94
N GLU A 189 -10.65 -4.79 -5.91
CA GLU A 189 -10.44 -4.46 -7.32
C GLU A 189 -11.65 -3.71 -7.87
N ILE A 190 -11.46 -2.48 -8.36
CA ILE A 190 -12.53 -1.63 -8.88
C ILE A 190 -12.18 -1.14 -10.28
N ASP A 191 -13.10 -1.37 -11.25
CA ASP A 191 -13.03 -0.75 -12.57
C ASP A 191 -13.39 0.74 -12.47
N LEU A 192 -12.51 1.59 -13.01
CA LEU A 192 -12.66 3.04 -12.98
C LEU A 192 -13.37 3.59 -14.21
N ALA A 193 -13.44 2.87 -15.34
CA ALA A 193 -14.20 3.28 -16.53
C ALA A 193 -14.08 4.78 -16.94
N ASP A 194 -12.87 5.36 -16.86
CA ASP A 194 -12.60 6.80 -17.08
C ASP A 194 -13.17 7.77 -16.03
N ALA A 195 -13.31 7.30 -14.79
CA ALA A 195 -13.73 8.11 -13.64
C ALA A 195 -12.78 9.27 -13.35
N SER A 196 -13.32 10.27 -12.64
CA SER A 196 -12.58 11.46 -12.21
C SER A 196 -12.31 11.47 -10.71
N GLU A 197 -13.09 10.74 -9.92
CA GLU A 197 -13.02 10.80 -8.46
C GLU A 197 -12.94 9.40 -7.86
N LEU A 198 -12.00 9.21 -6.93
CA LEU A 198 -11.92 8.06 -6.03
C LEU A 198 -12.02 8.56 -4.58
N LEU A 199 -12.97 8.03 -3.83
CA LEU A 199 -13.14 8.31 -2.41
C LEU A 199 -12.95 7.01 -1.63
N ILE A 200 -12.06 7.02 -0.65
CA ILE A 200 -11.86 5.92 0.30
C ILE A 200 -12.17 6.45 1.70
N GLU A 201 -13.05 5.76 2.41
CA GLU A 201 -13.46 6.06 3.78
C GLU A 201 -13.12 4.88 4.69
N VAL A 202 -12.50 5.18 5.83
CA VAL A 202 -12.28 4.24 6.94
C VAL A 202 -13.10 4.73 8.11
N ALA A 203 -14.16 4.00 8.43
CA ALA A 203 -15.14 4.32 9.45
C ALA A 203 -14.99 3.41 10.68
N ASP A 204 -15.61 3.83 11.78
CA ASP A 204 -15.81 3.03 13.01
C ASP A 204 -16.63 1.78 12.70
N GLY A 205 -16.15 0.61 13.13
CA GLY A 205 -16.80 -0.69 12.99
C GLY A 205 -17.93 -0.97 13.99
N GLY A 206 -18.33 0.03 14.77
CA GLY A 206 -19.49 0.01 15.66
C GLY A 206 -19.18 -0.20 17.14
N ASP A 207 -17.90 -0.29 17.51
CA ASP A 207 -17.40 -0.37 18.89
C ASP A 207 -16.73 0.93 19.36
N GLY A 208 -16.75 1.96 18.52
CA GLY A 208 -16.12 3.25 18.77
C GLY A 208 -14.67 3.23 18.32
N ILE A 209 -14.10 4.41 18.06
CA ILE A 209 -12.79 4.54 17.40
C ILE A 209 -11.57 4.06 18.21
N GLY A 210 -11.76 3.38 19.34
CA GLY A 210 -10.63 2.99 20.17
C GLY A 210 -9.81 1.90 19.50
N CYS A 211 -8.52 2.14 19.26
CA CYS A 211 -7.58 1.15 18.73
C CYS A 211 -7.81 0.76 17.26
N ASP A 212 -8.52 1.60 16.50
CA ASP A 212 -8.86 1.41 15.10
C ASP A 212 -7.67 1.67 14.16
N HIS A 213 -6.54 1.01 14.43
CA HIS A 213 -5.35 1.06 13.59
C HIS A 213 -5.60 0.21 12.35
N ALA A 214 -5.71 0.86 11.20
CA ALA A 214 -6.08 0.28 9.93
C ALA A 214 -5.03 0.60 8.88
N ALA A 215 -5.05 -0.16 7.78
CA ALA A 215 -4.17 0.10 6.66
C ALA A 215 -4.83 -0.22 5.32
N ILE A 216 -4.29 0.42 4.29
CA ILE A 216 -4.59 0.20 2.88
C ILE A 216 -3.27 -0.19 2.20
N GLY A 217 -3.02 -1.50 2.12
CA GLY A 217 -1.84 -2.08 1.50
C GLY A 217 -1.90 -2.08 -0.03
N ASP A 218 -0.76 -1.87 -0.69
CA ASP A 218 -0.57 -1.89 -2.15
C ASP A 218 -1.59 -1.03 -2.94
N ALA A 219 -2.04 0.08 -2.34
CA ALA A 219 -3.07 0.95 -2.91
C ALA A 219 -2.59 1.65 -4.19
N LYS A 220 -3.11 1.24 -5.35
CA LYS A 220 -2.61 1.71 -6.65
C LYS A 220 -3.68 1.87 -7.72
N LEU A 221 -3.40 2.78 -8.65
CA LEU A 221 -4.15 3.03 -9.87
C LEU A 221 -3.37 2.45 -11.05
N LEU A 222 -4.09 1.74 -11.93
CA LEU A 222 -3.52 1.10 -13.11
C LEU A 222 -4.04 1.74 -14.38
N THR A 223 -3.15 2.15 -15.27
CA THR A 223 -3.49 2.57 -16.64
C THR A 223 -3.54 1.37 -17.58
N GLY A 224 -4.00 1.59 -18.82
CA GLY A 224 -4.00 0.55 -19.86
C GLY A 224 -2.61 -0.06 -20.15
N ALA A 225 -1.52 0.68 -19.90
CA ALA A 225 -0.17 0.16 -20.06
C ALA A 225 0.16 -0.95 -19.05
N ALA A 226 -0.22 -0.77 -17.78
CA ALA A 226 0.01 -1.78 -16.74
C ALA A 226 -0.82 -3.05 -17.00
N LEU A 227 -2.07 -2.88 -17.45
CA LEU A 227 -2.97 -4.01 -17.75
C LEU A 227 -2.53 -4.83 -18.97
N ALA A 228 -1.90 -4.19 -19.97
CA ALA A 228 -1.41 -4.91 -21.15
C ALA A 228 -0.25 -5.86 -20.83
N VAL A 229 0.62 -5.50 -19.88
CA VAL A 229 1.75 -6.34 -19.44
C VAL A 229 1.26 -7.62 -18.75
N ASP A 230 0.19 -7.53 -17.95
CA ASP A 230 -0.42 -8.71 -17.31
C ASP A 230 -1.10 -9.65 -18.34
N ALA A 231 -1.72 -9.08 -19.38
CA ALA A 231 -2.28 -9.90 -20.46
C ALA A 231 -1.19 -10.69 -21.20
N GLU A 232 0.00 -10.12 -21.41
CA GLU A 232 1.12 -10.79 -22.07
C GLU A 232 1.73 -11.91 -21.19
N SER A 233 1.84 -11.71 -19.88
CA SER A 233 2.28 -12.75 -18.94
C SER A 233 1.27 -13.91 -18.82
N LYS A 234 -0.03 -13.61 -18.84
CA LYS A 234 -1.13 -14.61 -18.88
C LYS A 234 -1.24 -15.31 -20.24
N ALA A 235 -0.90 -14.64 -21.34
CA ALA A 235 -0.87 -15.24 -22.68
C ALA A 235 0.35 -16.15 -22.90
N ALA A 236 1.50 -15.80 -22.30
CA ALA A 236 2.73 -16.59 -22.39
C ALA A 236 2.58 -18.00 -21.78
N THR A 237 1.74 -18.15 -20.74
CA THR A 237 1.46 -19.45 -20.09
C THR A 237 0.43 -20.31 -20.83
N THR A 238 -0.37 -19.76 -21.76
CA THR A 238 -1.45 -20.51 -22.43
C THR A 238 -1.18 -20.93 -23.88
N TRP A 239 -0.10 -20.45 -24.53
CA TRP A 239 0.17 -20.78 -25.95
C TRP A 239 1.54 -21.39 -26.26
N SER A 240 2.53 -21.24 -25.38
CA SER A 240 3.90 -21.76 -25.62
C SER A 240 4.01 -23.27 -25.40
N GLU A 241 3.26 -23.84 -24.44
CA GLU A 241 3.38 -25.26 -24.04
C GLU A 241 2.70 -26.27 -24.97
N LEU A 242 1.87 -25.80 -25.92
CA LEU A 242 1.13 -26.67 -26.84
C LEU A 242 1.85 -26.97 -28.16
N LYS A 243 2.96 -26.29 -28.48
CA LYS A 243 3.70 -26.49 -29.75
C LYS A 243 4.86 -27.49 -29.67
N THR A 244 5.17 -28.05 -28.50
CA THR A 244 6.23 -29.07 -28.33
C THR A 244 5.72 -30.51 -28.31
N ARG A 245 4.44 -30.77 -28.64
CA ARG A 245 3.85 -32.12 -28.69
C ARG A 245 3.23 -32.50 -30.05
N LEU A 246 3.69 -31.90 -31.15
CA LEU A 246 3.37 -32.36 -32.51
C LEU A 246 4.64 -32.77 -33.27
#